data_AF-A0A9X0CRA6-F1
#
_entry.id   AF-A0A9X0CRA6-F1
#
_cell.length_a   1.000
_cell.length_b   1.000
_cell.length_c   1.000
_cell.angle_alpha   90.00
_cell.angle_beta   90.00
_cell.angle_gamma   90.00
#
_symmetry.space_group_name_H-M   'P 1'
#
loop_
_entity.id
_entity.type
_entity.pdbx_description
1 polymer ?
#
loop_
_entity_poly.entity_id
_entity_poly.type
_entity_poly.pdbx_seq_one_letter_code
_entity_poly.pdbx_strand_id
1 'polypeptide(L)'
;MEVEVLRSIYGRAIYYHGSGREDKQPVSQPVLYEMKLQQSETKIVFTIPEKYPDVLLSISVTQDNQPVYTELESLLFNVAHESCGEVMIYNLIEEAKEWIKKLKLD
;
A
#
# COMPACT_ATOMS: atom_id res chain seq x y z
N MET A 1 8.44 8.56 9.46
CA MET A 1 9.26 7.45 9.97
C MET A 1 8.95 6.13 9.26
N GLU A 2 7.71 5.60 9.27
CA GLU A 2 7.40 4.31 8.59
C GLU A 2 7.75 4.31 7.09
N VAL A 3 7.43 5.39 6.36
CA VAL A 3 7.72 5.53 4.92
C VAL A 3 9.22 5.42 4.60
N GLU A 4 10.08 5.99 5.45
CA GLU A 4 11.53 6.00 5.24
C GLU A 4 12.12 4.60 5.46
N VAL A 5 11.61 3.89 6.47
CA VAL A 5 11.95 2.49 6.73
C VAL A 5 11.51 1.61 5.56
N LEU A 6 10.29 1.77 5.06
CA LEU A 6 9.77 1.04 3.90
C LEU A 6 10.62 1.29 2.65
N ARG A 7 11.07 2.52 2.40
CA ARG A 7 11.99 2.83 1.29
C ARG A 7 13.36 2.15 1.46
N SER A 8 13.85 2.01 2.68
CA SER A 8 15.09 1.27 2.96
C SER A 8 14.95 -0.23 2.71
N ILE A 9 13.79 -0.81 2.97
CA ILE A 9 13.53 -2.26 2.84
C ILE A 9 13.25 -2.63 1.38
N TYR A 10 12.33 -1.89 0.74
CA TYR A 10 11.81 -2.24 -0.59
C TYR A 10 12.48 -1.45 -1.72
N GLY A 11 13.33 -0.47 -1.40
CA GLY A 11 14.09 0.30 -2.37
C GLY A 11 13.17 0.99 -3.39
N ARG A 12 13.41 0.72 -4.68
CA ARG A 12 12.61 1.27 -5.79
C ARG A 12 11.26 0.58 -5.99
N ALA A 13 10.97 -0.50 -5.26
CA ALA A 13 9.69 -1.20 -5.36
C ALA A 13 8.57 -0.51 -4.58
N ILE A 14 8.86 0.58 -3.86
CA ILE A 14 7.87 1.48 -3.27
C ILE A 14 8.10 2.88 -3.83
N TYR A 15 7.08 3.39 -4.52
CA TYR A 15 7.03 4.77 -5.00
C TYR A 15 6.18 5.61 -4.07
N TYR A 16 6.70 6.77 -3.67
CA TYR A 16 5.95 7.82 -2.98
C TYR A 16 5.51 8.85 -4.01
N HIS A 17 4.20 9.01 -4.24
CA HIS A 17 3.69 10.17 -4.99
C HIS A 17 3.25 11.25 -3.99
N GLY A 18 4.18 12.08 -3.54
CA GLY A 18 3.83 13.39 -2.97
C GLY A 18 4.20 14.44 -3.99
N SER A 19 3.25 15.31 -4.36
CA SER A 19 3.54 16.41 -5.28
C SER A 19 4.37 17.49 -4.56
N GLY A 20 5.69 17.36 -4.64
CA GLY A 20 6.60 18.47 -4.39
C GLY A 20 6.66 19.36 -5.63
N ARG A 21 5.69 20.27 -5.80
CA ARG A 21 6.06 21.62 -6.23
C ARG A 21 6.14 22.43 -4.94
N GLU A 22 7.37 22.76 -4.55
CA GLU A 22 7.61 23.91 -3.67
C GLU A 22 6.81 25.10 -4.25
N ASP A 23 6.17 25.85 -3.39
CA ASP A 23 5.27 26.97 -3.70
C ASP A 23 3.81 26.61 -4.04
N LYS A 24 3.06 26.46 -2.93
CA LYS A 24 1.67 26.88 -2.68
C LYS A 24 0.71 25.75 -2.30
N GLN A 25 0.33 25.81 -1.02
CA GLN A 25 -0.79 25.18 -0.31
C GLN A 25 -0.64 23.75 0.22
N PRO A 26 -0.97 23.51 1.51
CA PRO A 26 -0.98 22.20 2.10
C PRO A 26 -2.31 21.54 1.75
N VAL A 27 -2.31 20.68 0.74
CA VAL A 27 -3.40 19.74 0.57
C VAL A 27 -2.85 18.40 1.03
N SER A 28 -3.42 17.87 2.11
CA SER A 28 -3.16 16.53 2.58
C SER A 28 -3.50 15.53 1.48
N GLN A 29 -2.51 15.24 0.65
CA GLN A 29 -2.64 14.33 -0.47
C GLN A 29 -2.33 12.90 0.01
N PRO A 30 -3.08 11.89 -0.47
CA PRO A 30 -2.83 10.49 -0.19
C PRO A 30 -1.36 10.14 -0.37
N VAL A 31 -0.74 9.56 0.66
CA VAL A 31 0.54 8.88 0.46
C VAL A 31 0.27 7.63 -0.34
N LEU A 32 0.49 7.70 -1.65
CA LEU A 32 0.37 6.57 -2.57
C LEU A 32 1.62 5.70 -2.46
N TYR A 33 1.42 4.40 -2.25
CA TYR A 33 2.44 3.38 -2.42
C TYR A 33 2.12 2.60 -3.67
N GLU A 34 3.12 2.25 -4.45
CA GLU A 34 2.96 1.34 -5.59
C GLU A 34 3.97 0.22 -5.41
N MET A 35 3.49 -1.00 -5.16
CA MET A 35 4.31 -2.20 -5.20
C MET A 35 4.08 -2.93 -6.52
N LYS A 36 5.12 -3.00 -7.37
CA LYS A 36 5.08 -3.81 -8.60
C LYS A 36 5.49 -5.24 -8.32
N LEU A 37 4.54 -6.16 -8.49
CA LEU A 37 4.78 -7.59 -8.35
C LEU A 37 5.16 -8.16 -9.73
N GLN A 38 6.39 -8.65 -9.86
CA GLN A 38 7.10 -8.93 -11.13
C GLN A 38 6.43 -9.89 -12.13
N GLN A 39 5.24 -10.44 -11.85
CA GLN A 39 4.60 -11.47 -12.68
C GLN A 39 3.14 -11.19 -13.05
N SER A 40 2.51 -10.10 -12.60
CA SER A 40 1.07 -9.87 -12.83
C SER A 40 0.65 -8.43 -13.08
N GLU A 41 1.59 -7.48 -13.23
CA GLU A 41 1.28 -6.03 -13.23
C GLU A 41 0.38 -5.56 -12.07
N THR A 42 0.26 -6.38 -11.00
CA THR A 42 -0.55 -6.06 -9.84
C THR A 42 0.14 -4.97 -9.04
N LYS A 43 -0.62 -3.92 -8.72
CA LYS A 43 -0.21 -2.79 -7.92
C LYS A 43 -1.16 -2.65 -6.74
N ILE A 44 -0.58 -2.52 -5.55
CA ILE A 44 -1.33 -2.22 -4.33
C ILE A 44 -1.10 -0.76 -4.02
N VAL A 45 -2.18 -0.02 -3.84
CA VAL A 45 -2.23 1.40 -3.54
C VAL A 45 -2.76 1.60 -2.14
N PHE A 46 -1.90 2.06 -1.24
CA PHE A 46 -2.31 2.55 0.08
C PHE A 46 -2.58 4.04 -0.01
N THR A 47 -3.62 4.52 0.66
CA THR A 47 -3.94 5.94 0.85
C THR A 47 -3.94 6.23 2.35
N ILE A 48 -2.91 6.93 2.81
CA ILE A 48 -2.75 7.25 4.24
C ILE A 48 -3.56 8.51 4.59
N PRO A 49 -4.50 8.44 5.55
CA PRO A 49 -5.18 9.63 6.09
C PRO A 49 -4.29 10.39 7.08
N GLU A 50 -4.59 11.68 7.32
CA GLU A 50 -3.82 12.53 8.27
C GLU A 50 -3.71 11.94 9.68
N LYS A 51 -4.74 11.23 10.12
CA LYS A 51 -4.85 10.65 11.46
C LYS A 51 -4.33 9.21 11.54
N TYR A 52 -3.61 8.76 10.53
CA TYR A 52 -2.96 7.45 10.58
C TYR A 52 -1.90 7.40 11.70
N PRO A 53 -1.78 6.32 12.49
CA PRO A 53 -2.51 5.04 12.38
C PRO A 53 -3.83 4.95 13.13
N ASP A 54 -4.27 6.01 13.82
CA ASP A 54 -5.53 6.03 14.57
C ASP A 54 -6.78 5.91 13.66
N VAL A 55 -6.62 6.20 12.37
CA VAL A 55 -7.64 6.01 11.34
C VAL A 55 -7.11 5.07 10.26
N LEU A 56 -8.00 4.17 9.84
CA LEU A 56 -7.74 3.17 8.81
C LEU A 56 -7.30 3.82 7.49
N LEU A 57 -6.24 3.28 6.90
CA LEU A 57 -5.82 3.64 5.55
C LEU A 57 -6.76 3.05 4.49
N SER A 58 -6.88 3.66 3.32
CA SER A 58 -7.60 3.03 2.19
C SER A 58 -6.65 2.16 1.39
N ILE A 59 -7.14 0.99 0.95
CA ILE A 59 -6.39 0.02 0.15
C ILE A 59 -7.12 -0.15 -1.17
N SER A 60 -6.39 -0.14 -2.27
CA SER A 60 -6.91 -0.50 -3.59
C SER A 60 -5.90 -1.39 -4.30
N VAL A 61 -6.38 -2.47 -4.91
CA VAL A 61 -5.57 -3.36 -5.73
C VAL A 61 -5.96 -3.14 -7.20
N THR A 62 -4.95 -2.93 -8.03
CA THR A 62 -5.14 -2.74 -9.48
C THR A 62 -4.28 -3.74 -10.26
N GLN A 63 -4.76 -4.13 -11.43
CA GLN A 63 -4.04 -4.95 -12.41
C GLN A 63 -4.17 -4.27 -13.77
N ASP A 64 -3.06 -4.11 -14.52
CA ASP A 64 -3.03 -3.36 -15.78
C ASP A 64 -3.61 -1.92 -15.67
N ASN A 65 -3.50 -1.31 -14.49
CA ASN A 65 -4.10 -0.02 -14.10
C ASN A 65 -5.64 0.03 -14.09
N GLN A 66 -6.31 -1.12 -14.06
CA GLN A 66 -7.75 -1.20 -13.78
C GLN A 66 -7.98 -1.64 -12.32
N PRO A 67 -8.96 -1.05 -11.60
CA PRO A 67 -9.37 -1.56 -10.30
C PRO A 67 -9.81 -3.01 -10.42
N VAL A 68 -9.25 -3.87 -9.57
CA VAL A 68 -9.69 -5.26 -9.48
C VAL A 68 -10.11 -5.51 -8.04
N TYR A 69 -11.40 -5.70 -7.85
CA TYR A 69 -11.93 -6.21 -6.59
C TYR A 69 -11.53 -7.68 -6.45
N THR A 70 -10.35 -7.91 -5.90
CA THR A 70 -9.74 -9.24 -5.70
C THR A 70 -9.90 -9.72 -4.27
N GLU A 71 -9.78 -11.03 -4.05
CA GLU A 71 -9.66 -11.62 -2.71
C GLU A 71 -8.49 -11.03 -1.91
N LEU A 72 -7.42 -10.61 -2.61
CA LEU A 72 -6.28 -9.91 -2.00
C LEU A 72 -6.68 -8.56 -1.40
N GLU A 73 -7.51 -7.76 -2.09
CA GLU A 73 -7.98 -6.48 -1.53
C GLU A 73 -8.78 -6.68 -0.25
N SER A 74 -9.69 -7.68 -0.24
CA SER A 74 -10.46 -8.06 0.95
C SER A 74 -9.57 -8.56 2.10
N LEU A 75 -8.56 -9.38 1.79
CA LEU A 75 -7.59 -9.86 2.78
C LEU A 75 -6.86 -8.68 3.44
N LEU A 76 -6.31 -7.78 2.62
CA LEU A 76 -5.56 -6.64 3.11
C LEU A 76 -6.44 -5.68 3.91
N PHE A 77 -7.69 -5.49 3.49
CA PHE A 77 -8.64 -4.68 4.26
C PHE A 77 -8.90 -5.26 5.65
N ASN A 78 -9.07 -6.58 5.76
CA ASN A 78 -9.28 -7.24 7.05
C ASN A 78 -8.04 -7.09 7.96
N VAL A 79 -6.84 -7.34 7.44
CA VAL A 79 -5.59 -7.17 8.20
C VAL A 79 -5.41 -5.73 8.68
N ALA A 80 -5.74 -4.75 7.82
CA ALA A 80 -5.67 -3.34 8.18
C ALA A 80 -6.68 -2.98 9.29
N HIS A 81 -7.89 -3.53 9.21
CA HIS A 81 -8.92 -3.31 10.21
C HIS A 81 -8.51 -3.90 11.58
N GLU A 82 -7.90 -5.09 11.60
CA GLU A 82 -7.37 -5.72 12.81
C GLU A 82 -6.18 -4.95 13.41
N SER A 83 -5.37 -4.32 12.56
CA SER A 83 -4.17 -3.57 12.95
C SER A 83 -4.43 -2.08 13.22
N CYS A 84 -5.68 -1.62 13.18
CA CYS A 84 -6.03 -0.21 13.34
C CYS A 84 -5.54 0.33 14.70
N GLY A 85 -4.87 1.49 14.68
CA GLY A 85 -4.15 2.04 15.84
C GLY A 85 -2.64 1.73 15.86
N GLU A 86 -2.15 0.88 14.95
CA GLU A 86 -0.73 0.56 14.79
C GLU A 86 -0.21 0.87 13.37
N VAL A 87 1.11 1.09 13.26
CA VAL A 87 1.76 1.16 11.95
C VAL A 87 1.73 -0.22 11.29
N MET A 88 1.20 -0.32 10.06
CA MET A 88 0.70 -1.57 9.47
C MET A 88 1.10 -1.78 8.01
N ILE A 89 1.67 -0.79 7.34
CA ILE A 89 1.91 -0.87 5.89
C ILE A 89 2.93 -1.96 5.57
N TYR A 90 3.95 -2.11 6.43
CA TYR A 90 4.91 -3.21 6.29
C TYR A 90 4.23 -4.58 6.33
N ASN A 91 3.34 -4.80 7.31
CA ASN A 91 2.64 -6.08 7.48
C ASN A 91 1.72 -6.36 6.27
N LEU A 92 1.00 -5.34 5.79
CA LEU A 92 0.16 -5.46 4.59
C LEU A 92 0.95 -5.84 3.35
N ILE A 93 2.17 -5.31 3.18
CA ILE A 93 3.05 -5.67 2.06
C ILE A 93 3.51 -7.13 2.17
N GLU A 94 3.94 -7.56 3.36
CA GLU A 94 4.37 -8.96 3.54
C GLU A 94 3.21 -9.94 3.34
N GLU A 95 2.02 -9.64 3.87
CA GLU A 95 0.82 -10.46 3.67
C GLU A 95 0.47 -10.60 2.18
N ALA A 96 0.50 -9.49 1.44
CA ALA A 96 0.28 -9.52 -0.01
C ALA A 96 1.31 -10.40 -0.74
N LYS A 97 2.58 -10.31 -0.34
CA LYS A 97 3.64 -11.15 -0.92
C LYS A 97 3.41 -12.63 -0.61
N GLU A 98 3.00 -12.96 0.61
CA GLU A 98 2.71 -14.34 0.99
C GLU A 98 1.51 -14.91 0.24
N TRP A 99 0.41 -14.16 0.16
CA TRP A 99 -0.78 -14.58 -0.58
C TRP A 99 -0.46 -14.87 -2.05
N ILE A 100 0.30 -13.98 -2.70
CA ILE A 100 0.73 -14.17 -4.09
C ILE A 100 1.67 -15.37 -4.26
N LYS A 101 2.55 -15.64 -3.29
CA LYS A 101 3.39 -16.84 -3.32
C LYS A 101 2.54 -18.12 -3.25
N LYS A 102 1.51 -18.14 -2.42
CA LYS A 102 0.60 -19.29 -2.26
C LYS A 102 -0.17 -19.59 -3.54
N LEU A 103 -0.64 -18.57 -4.26
CA LEU A 103 -1.28 -18.76 -5.56
C LEU A 103 -0.37 -19.35 -6.65
N LYS A 104 0.95 -19.23 -6.51
CA LYS A 104 1.93 -19.77 -7.48
C LYS A 104 2.32 -21.22 -7.18
N LEU A 105 1.80 -21.80 -6.10
CA LEU A 105 2.03 -23.19 -5.71
C LEU A 105 0.89 -24.12 -6.16
N ASP A 106 -0.12 -23.59 -6.86
CA ASP A 106 -1.17 -24.36 -7.56
C ASP A 106 -0.87 -24.49 -9.07
#